data_AF-A0A8C4GSJ6-F1
#
_entry.id   AF-A0A8C4GSJ6-F1
#
_cell.length_a   1.000
_cell.length_b   1.000
_cell.length_c   1.000
_cell.angle_alpha   90.00
_cell.angle_beta   90.00
_cell.angle_gamma   90.00
#
_symmetry.space_group_name_H-M   'P 1'
#
loop_
_entity.id
_entity.type
_entity.pdbx_description
1 polymer ?
#
loop_
_entity_poly.entity_id
_entity_poly.type
_entity_poly.pdbx_seq_one_letter_code
_entity_poly.pdbx_strand_id
1 'polypeptide(L)'
;DMAMMTHLNEASVLYNLKEHYAAWMIYTYSGLLCGTVNHYKWLPVYDQEVVNAYRGKKCMEAPAHIFSVSDNAFQFMLTDRENQSVLIM
;
A
#
# COMPACT_ATOMS: atom_id res chain seq x y z
N ASP A 1 -7.85 -4.26 -3.35
CA ASP A 1 -6.73 -5.23 -3.34
C ASP A 1 -6.82 -6.05 -4.62
N MET A 2 -5.75 -6.09 -5.40
CA MET A 2 -5.68 -6.86 -6.65
C MET A 2 -5.83 -8.36 -6.41
N ALA A 3 -5.49 -8.87 -5.21
CA ALA A 3 -5.72 -10.27 -4.85
C ALA A 3 -7.20 -10.64 -4.73
N MET A 4 -8.11 -9.66 -4.67
CA MET A 4 -9.57 -9.87 -4.60
C MET A 4 -10.24 -9.82 -5.99
N MET A 5 -9.48 -9.67 -7.06
CA MET A 5 -10.03 -9.60 -8.42
C MET A 5 -10.45 -11.00 -8.90
N THR A 6 -11.68 -11.12 -9.43
CA THR A 6 -12.23 -12.37 -9.96
C THR A 6 -11.41 -12.95 -11.12
N HIS A 7 -10.78 -12.09 -11.92
CA HIS A 7 -9.92 -12.47 -13.03
C HIS A 7 -8.54 -11.86 -12.88
N LEU A 8 -7.61 -12.66 -12.35
CA LEU A 8 -6.21 -12.27 -12.19
C LEU A 8 -5.43 -12.62 -13.47
N ASN A 9 -5.56 -11.77 -14.49
CA ASN A 9 -4.79 -11.84 -15.72
C ASN A 9 -4.06 -10.52 -15.98
N GLU A 10 -3.06 -10.56 -16.87
CA GLU A 10 -2.20 -9.40 -17.18
C GLU A 10 -3.01 -8.16 -17.60
N ALA A 11 -4.02 -8.34 -18.48
CA ALA A 11 -4.85 -7.25 -18.96
C ALA A 11 -5.69 -6.62 -17.84
N SER A 12 -6.27 -7.43 -16.95
CA SER A 12 -7.05 -6.97 -15.79
C SER A 12 -6.17 -6.19 -14.81
N VAL A 13 -4.97 -6.69 -14.52
CA VAL A 13 -4.02 -6.02 -13.62
C VAL A 13 -3.59 -4.69 -14.21
N LEU A 14 -3.22 -4.66 -15.50
CA LEU A 14 -2.85 -3.44 -16.20
C LEU A 14 -3.99 -2.41 -16.19
N TYR A 15 -5.22 -2.87 -16.45
CA TYR A 15 -6.39 -2.02 -16.43
C TYR A 15 -6.63 -1.43 -15.03
N ASN A 16 -6.56 -2.23 -13.98
CA ASN A 16 -6.75 -1.74 -12.61
C ASN A 16 -5.69 -0.72 -12.20
N LEU A 17 -4.41 -0.98 -12.51
CA LEU A 17 -3.32 -0.05 -12.25
C LEU A 17 -3.50 1.26 -13.03
N LYS A 18 -3.95 1.19 -14.29
CA LYS A 18 -4.22 2.36 -15.11
C LYS A 18 -5.34 3.24 -14.53
N GLU A 19 -6.44 2.63 -14.10
CA GLU A 19 -7.56 3.35 -13.49
C GLU A 19 -7.16 4.00 -12.15
N HIS A 20 -6.41 3.28 -11.31
CA HIS A 20 -5.89 3.82 -10.06
C HIS A 20 -4.93 4.99 -10.30
N TYR A 21 -4.03 4.86 -11.28
CA TYR A 21 -3.12 5.93 -11.66
C TYR A 21 -3.87 7.17 -12.16
N ALA A 22 -4.91 6.99 -12.99
CA ALA A 22 -5.77 8.09 -13.44
C ALA A 22 -6.51 8.78 -12.29
N ALA A 23 -6.83 8.04 -11.23
CA ALA A 23 -7.42 8.54 -9.99
C ALA A 23 -6.41 9.08 -8.96
N TRP A 24 -5.12 9.20 -9.33
CA TRP A 24 -4.02 9.62 -8.44
C TRP A 24 -3.78 8.69 -7.23
N MET A 25 -4.24 7.44 -7.31
CA MET A 25 -4.00 6.40 -6.32
C MET A 25 -2.74 5.60 -6.70
N ILE A 26 -1.58 6.04 -6.21
CA ILE A 26 -0.28 5.51 -6.63
C ILE A 26 0.13 4.21 -5.93
N TYR A 27 -0.58 3.80 -4.88
CA TYR A 27 -0.33 2.59 -4.11
C TYR A 27 -1.49 1.62 -4.30
N THR A 28 -1.19 0.34 -4.54
CA THR A 28 -2.19 -0.71 -4.69
C THR A 28 -1.71 -2.00 -4.02
N TYR A 29 -2.53 -2.56 -3.13
CA TYR A 29 -2.24 -3.87 -2.57
C TYR A 29 -2.43 -4.98 -3.59
N SER A 30 -1.56 -5.98 -3.51
CA SER A 30 -1.67 -7.28 -4.17
C SER A 30 -1.38 -8.35 -3.12
N GLY A 31 -2.40 -8.69 -2.33
CA GLY A 31 -2.26 -9.60 -1.19
C GLY A 31 -1.33 -9.00 -0.13
N LEU A 32 -0.22 -9.68 0.15
CA LEU A 32 0.78 -9.22 1.13
C LEU A 32 1.74 -8.14 0.59
N LEU A 33 1.73 -7.92 -0.72
CA LEU A 33 2.62 -6.96 -1.38
C LEU A 33 1.92 -5.63 -1.61
N CYS A 34 2.68 -4.54 -1.58
CA CYS A 34 2.21 -3.21 -1.96
C CYS A 34 2.95 -2.77 -3.23
N GLY A 35 2.23 -2.68 -4.35
CA GLY A 35 2.75 -2.12 -5.59
C GLY A 35 2.59 -0.61 -5.62
N THR A 36 3.55 0.08 -6.23
CA THR A 36 3.43 1.51 -6.51
C THR A 36 3.87 1.87 -7.92
N VAL A 37 3.25 2.90 -8.50
CA VAL A 37 3.59 3.44 -9.81
C VAL A 37 4.00 4.90 -9.64
N ASN A 38 5.20 5.25 -10.08
CA ASN A 38 5.71 6.62 -9.97
C ASN A 38 4.92 7.57 -10.90
N HIS A 39 4.32 8.60 -10.29
CA HIS A 39 3.54 9.65 -10.93
C HIS A 39 4.35 10.89 -11.34
N TYR A 40 5.67 10.90 -11.07
CA TYR A 40 6.61 11.97 -11.43
C TYR A 40 6.17 13.38 -11.00
N LYS A 41 5.39 13.47 -9.92
CA LYS A 41 4.88 14.72 -9.34
C LYS A 41 4.96 14.64 -7.82
N TRP A 42 4.86 15.75 -7.11
CA TRP A 42 4.68 15.71 -5.65
C TRP A 42 3.19 15.61 -5.32
N LEU A 43 2.80 14.58 -4.58
CA LEU A 43 1.43 14.41 -4.08
C LEU A 43 1.40 14.72 -2.57
N PRO A 44 0.34 15.36 -2.07
CA PRO A 44 0.17 15.67 -0.65
C PRO A 44 -0.29 14.42 0.14
N VAL A 45 0.43 13.31 -0.01
CA VAL A 45 0.12 12.01 0.63
C VAL A 45 1.15 11.63 1.70
N TYR A 46 2.17 12.46 1.91
CA TYR A 46 3.27 12.20 2.84
C TYR A 46 3.26 13.15 4.05
N ASP A 47 2.23 13.96 4.20
CA ASP A 47 2.13 14.91 5.30
C ASP A 47 1.91 14.21 6.65
N GLN A 48 2.25 14.92 7.74
CA GLN A 48 2.15 14.40 9.11
C GLN A 48 0.72 13.96 9.47
N GLU A 49 -0.29 14.63 8.91
CA GLU A 49 -1.70 14.25 9.06
C GLU A 49 -1.97 12.84 8.55
N VAL A 50 -1.36 12.49 7.41
CA VAL A 50 -1.47 11.15 6.81
C VAL A 50 -0.77 10.13 7.70
N VAL A 51 0.44 10.42 8.19
CA VAL A 51 1.15 9.54 9.14
C VAL A 51 0.26 9.20 10.34
N ASN A 52 -0.35 10.23 10.95
CA ASN A 52 -1.23 10.05 12.10
C ASN A 52 -2.50 9.26 11.74
N ALA A 53 -3.01 9.43 10.51
CA ALA A 53 -4.18 8.69 10.04
C ALA A 53 -3.91 7.19 9.82
N TYR A 54 -2.66 6.77 9.62
CA TYR A 54 -2.27 5.36 9.41
C TYR A 54 -1.80 4.65 10.67
N ARG A 55 -1.41 5.40 11.71
CA ARG A 55 -0.86 4.84 12.95
C ARG A 55 -1.85 3.90 13.65
N GLY A 56 -1.43 2.67 13.90
CA GLY A 56 -2.23 1.66 14.62
C GLY A 56 -3.44 1.13 13.85
N LYS A 57 -3.57 1.45 12.54
CA LYS A 57 -4.64 0.92 11.70
C LYS A 57 -4.21 -0.35 11.00
N LYS A 58 -5.13 -1.31 10.91
CA LYS A 58 -4.88 -2.54 10.14
C LYS A 58 -4.88 -2.25 8.64
N CYS A 59 -4.20 -3.11 7.87
CA CYS A 59 -4.15 -3.03 6.39
C CYS A 59 -5.52 -2.89 5.70
N MET A 60 -6.58 -3.50 6.26
CA MET A 60 -7.94 -3.42 5.70
C MET A 60 -8.70 -2.14 6.10
N GLU A 61 -8.23 -1.40 7.10
CA GLU A 61 -8.91 -0.23 7.67
C GLU A 61 -8.47 1.08 7.00
N ALA A 62 -7.42 1.05 6.18
CA ALA A 62 -6.89 2.20 5.48
C ALA A 62 -6.55 1.86 4.02
N PRO A 63 -6.63 2.84 3.09
CA PRO A 63 -6.21 2.63 1.70
C PRO A 63 -4.75 2.22 1.61
N ALA A 64 -4.37 1.55 0.52
CA ALA A 64 -2.99 1.15 0.28
C ALA A 64 -2.04 2.34 0.37
N HIS A 65 -1.01 2.22 1.21
CA HIS A 65 0.00 3.26 1.41
C HIS A 65 1.25 2.68 2.05
N ILE A 66 2.40 3.30 1.78
CA ILE A 66 3.68 2.90 2.38
C ILE A 66 3.66 2.99 3.91
N PHE A 67 2.96 3.99 4.48
CA PHE A 67 2.81 4.12 5.93
C PHE A 67 2.05 2.96 6.56
N SER A 68 1.09 2.35 5.86
CA SER A 68 0.44 1.15 6.37
C SER A 68 1.40 -0.05 6.40
N VAL A 69 2.27 -0.19 5.39
CA VAL A 69 3.30 -1.24 5.37
C VAL A 69 4.28 -1.04 6.53
N SER A 70 4.75 0.19 6.72
CA SER A 70 5.67 0.55 7.80
C SER A 70 5.05 0.36 9.19
N ASP A 71 3.81 0.79 9.41
CA ASP A 71 3.13 0.65 10.70
C ASP A 71 2.87 -0.82 11.01
N ASN A 72 2.41 -1.62 10.04
CA ASN A 72 2.22 -3.07 10.24
C ASN A 72 3.54 -3.76 10.60
N ALA A 73 4.64 -3.49 9.89
CA ALA A 73 5.94 -4.06 10.23
C ALA A 73 6.38 -3.66 11.65
N PHE A 74 6.15 -2.41 12.05
CA PHE A 74 6.46 -1.95 13.40
C PHE A 74 5.59 -2.63 14.47
N GLN A 75 4.28 -2.75 14.24
CA GLN A 75 3.36 -3.44 15.16
C GLN A 75 3.74 -4.92 15.31
N PHE A 76 3.99 -5.64 14.20
CA PHE A 76 4.41 -7.05 14.27
C PHE A 76 5.73 -7.22 15.00
N MET A 77 6.71 -6.32 14.79
CA MET A 77 7.95 -6.34 15.57
C MET A 77 7.70 -6.23 17.08
N LEU A 78 6.74 -5.39 17.51
CA LEU A 78 6.40 -5.22 18.92
C LEU A 78 5.59 -6.38 19.49
N THR A 79 4.63 -6.90 18.73
CA THR A 79 3.72 -7.97 19.15
C THR A 79 4.41 -9.33 19.14
N ASP A 80 5.07 -9.68 18.04
CA ASP A 80 5.66 -11.01 17.83
C ASP A 80 7.08 -11.09 18.38
N ARG A 81 7.71 -9.95 18.70
CA ARG A 81 9.08 -9.83 19.21
C ARG A 81 10.13 -10.38 18.25
N GLU A 82 9.84 -10.33 16.96
CA GLU A 82 10.74 -10.75 15.88
C GLU A 82 11.14 -9.58 14.98
N ASN A 83 12.37 -9.60 14.47
CA ASN A 83 12.88 -8.58 13.58
C ASN A 83 12.12 -8.60 12.25
N GLN A 84 11.74 -7.41 11.76
CA GLN A 84 11.05 -7.25 10.48
C GLN A 84 11.96 -6.55 9.46
N SER A 85 11.76 -6.86 8.18
CA SER A 85 12.45 -6.19 7.07
C SER A 85 11.44 -5.73 6.03
N VAL A 86 11.71 -4.58 5.42
CA VAL A 86 10.92 -4.04 4.30
C VAL A 86 11.82 -4.01 3.08
N LEU A 87 11.54 -4.88 2.12
CA LEU A 87 12.27 -4.93 0.85
C LEU A 87 11.55 -4.04 -0.18
N ILE A 88 12.29 -3.09 -0.75
CA ILE A 88 11.81 -2.23 -1.85
C ILE A 88 12.54 -2.68 -3.11
N MET A 89 11.79 -3.00 -4.16
CA MET A 89 12.29 -3.51 -5.44
C MET A 89 11.96 -2.54 -6.58
#